data_AF-A0A1G8SHW0-F1
#
_entry.id   AF-A0A1G8SHW0-F1
#
_cell.length_a   1.000
_cell.length_b   1.000
_cell.length_c   1.000
_cell.angle_alpha   90.00
_cell.angle_beta   90.00
_cell.angle_gamma   90.00
#
_symmetry.space_group_name_H-M   'P 1'
#
loop_
_entity.id
_entity.type
_entity.pdbx_description
1 polymer ?
#
loop_
_entity_poly.entity_id
_entity_poly.type
_entity_poly.pdbx_seq_one_letter_code
_entity_poly.pdbx_strand_id
1 'polypeptide(L)'
;MKEILNDFVLPSGVLLTFIAATINIYFTRKNIKTTKYIDTVTTERIKWLSIIREEITQLISIISETLVLHKKFIQDAESQNPSEQYMDDVNYEYQRHYFDSLNGNSLIYQEKIAYQEIIKRLYLLKLRFNPKEDLEILNSIQYFIGLYAQKYISDNDIDDATTELSNLSEQTQLLLKKEWEKVKLETKGK
;
A
#
# COMPACT_ATOMS: atom_id res chain seq x y z
N MET A 1 31.78 72.40 -6.44
CA MET A 1 30.89 71.61 -5.54
C MET A 1 29.94 70.68 -6.29
N LYS A 2 29.31 71.10 -7.40
CA LYS A 2 28.42 70.22 -8.21
C LYS A 2 29.14 69.02 -8.88
N GLU A 3 30.38 69.20 -9.35
CA GLU A 3 31.14 68.10 -10.00
C GLU A 3 31.54 67.00 -9.01
N ILE A 4 32.04 67.37 -7.83
CA ILE A 4 32.43 66.43 -6.77
C ILE A 4 31.24 65.59 -6.28
N LEU A 5 30.04 66.17 -6.26
CA LEU A 5 28.82 65.44 -5.90
C LEU A 5 28.45 64.40 -6.97
N ASN A 6 28.53 64.76 -8.26
CA ASN A 6 28.21 63.84 -9.35
C ASN A 6 29.20 62.68 -9.46
N ASP A 7 30.50 62.94 -9.21
CA ASP A 7 31.55 61.92 -9.21
C ASP A 7 31.39 60.87 -8.10
N PHE A 8 30.69 61.18 -7.01
CA PHE A 8 30.43 60.25 -5.91
C PHE A 8 29.04 59.60 -5.97
N VAL A 9 28.04 60.34 -6.45
CA VAL A 9 26.63 59.89 -6.50
C VAL A 9 26.42 58.84 -7.61
N LEU A 10 27.06 59.00 -8.77
CA LEU A 10 26.93 58.02 -9.86
C LEU A 10 27.52 56.63 -9.52
N PRO A 11 28.78 56.52 -9.06
CA PRO A 11 29.34 55.22 -8.71
C PRO A 11 28.69 54.60 -7.47
N SER A 12 28.21 55.41 -6.51
CA SER A 12 27.47 54.87 -5.36
C SER A 12 26.13 54.26 -5.75
N GLY A 13 25.42 54.83 -6.74
CA GLY A 13 24.21 54.23 -7.32
C GLY A 13 24.49 52.90 -8.03
N VAL A 14 25.60 52.81 -8.78
CA VAL A 14 26.05 51.56 -9.42
C VAL A 14 26.43 50.51 -8.36
N LEU A 15 27.08 50.91 -7.28
CA LEU A 15 27.47 50.01 -6.20
C LEU A 15 26.25 49.48 -5.43
N LEU A 16 25.26 50.33 -5.17
CA LEU A 16 24.00 49.94 -4.53
C LEU A 16 23.20 48.95 -5.38
N THR A 17 23.08 49.21 -6.68
CA THR A 17 22.39 48.30 -7.60
C THR A 17 23.13 46.96 -7.73
N PHE A 18 24.46 46.97 -7.74
CA PHE A 18 25.27 45.75 -7.75
C PHE A 18 25.08 44.90 -6.47
N ILE A 19 25.08 45.54 -5.30
CA ILE A 19 24.83 44.86 -4.02
C ILE A 19 23.40 44.29 -4.00
N ALA A 20 22.40 45.07 -4.41
CA ALA A 20 21.02 44.61 -4.49
C ALA A 20 20.86 43.41 -5.43
N ALA A 21 21.51 43.43 -6.60
CA ALA A 21 21.52 42.31 -7.54
C ALA A 21 22.17 41.06 -6.94
N THR A 22 23.30 41.22 -6.26
CA THR A 22 24.02 40.11 -5.61
C THR A 22 23.19 39.45 -4.51
N ILE A 23 22.54 40.26 -3.66
CA ILE A 23 21.63 39.79 -2.61
C ILE A 23 20.45 39.04 -3.25
N ASN A 24 19.85 39.58 -4.31
CA ASN A 24 18.71 38.98 -4.98
C ASN A 24 19.08 37.62 -5.62
N ILE A 25 20.24 37.53 -6.28
CA ILE A 25 20.76 36.27 -6.83
C ILE A 25 20.99 35.24 -5.72
N TYR A 26 21.55 35.66 -4.59
CA TYR A 26 21.79 34.77 -3.45
C TYR A 26 20.47 34.19 -2.90
N PHE A 27 19.48 35.04 -2.62
CA PHE A 27 18.17 34.59 -2.14
C PHE A 27 17.45 33.71 -3.17
N THR A 28 17.47 34.09 -4.45
CA THR A 28 16.87 33.31 -5.55
C THR A 28 17.47 31.92 -5.63
N ARG A 29 18.80 31.80 -5.60
CA ARG A 29 19.48 30.49 -5.63
C ARG A 29 19.14 29.62 -4.42
N LYS A 30 19.03 30.21 -3.23
CA LYS A 30 18.64 29.48 -2.02
C LYS A 30 17.22 28.94 -2.15
N ASN A 31 16.28 29.79 -2.58
CA ASN A 31 14.87 29.41 -2.75
C ASN A 31 14.70 28.30 -3.80
N ILE A 32 15.39 28.39 -4.94
CA ILE A 32 15.32 27.38 -6.01
C ILE A 32 15.70 25.97 -5.51
N LYS A 33 16.74 25.85 -4.68
CA LYS A 33 17.18 24.54 -4.15
C LYS A 33 16.13 23.91 -3.25
N THR A 34 15.56 24.70 -2.33
CA THR A 34 14.53 24.23 -1.41
C THR A 34 13.25 23.86 -2.15
N THR A 35 12.78 24.70 -3.08
CA THR A 35 11.59 24.41 -3.89
C THR A 35 11.78 23.14 -4.71
N LYS A 36 12.92 22.97 -5.39
CA LYS A 36 13.20 21.76 -6.17
C LYS A 36 13.19 20.49 -5.32
N TYR A 37 13.73 20.55 -4.10
CA TYR A 37 13.69 19.43 -3.16
C TYR A 37 12.24 19.07 -2.77
N ILE A 38 11.45 20.08 -2.38
CA ILE A 38 10.03 19.89 -2.01
C ILE A 38 9.23 19.33 -3.18
N ASP A 39 9.41 19.86 -4.39
CA ASP A 39 8.72 19.40 -5.59
C ASP A 39 9.05 17.93 -5.91
N THR A 40 10.32 17.55 -5.73
CA THR A 40 10.78 16.18 -5.96
C THR A 40 10.14 15.23 -4.95
N VAL A 41 10.19 15.56 -3.66
CA VAL A 41 9.60 14.72 -2.59
C VAL A 41 8.09 14.62 -2.76
N THR A 42 7.41 15.73 -3.05
CA THR A 42 5.97 15.76 -3.31
C THR A 42 5.61 14.85 -4.48
N THR A 43 6.37 14.92 -5.58
CA THR A 43 6.16 14.09 -6.76
C THR A 43 6.33 12.60 -6.45
N GLU A 44 7.39 12.23 -5.74
CA GLU A 44 7.61 10.84 -5.33
C GLU A 44 6.53 10.34 -4.36
N ARG A 45 6.03 11.20 -3.46
CA ARG A 45 4.93 10.84 -2.55
C ARG A 45 3.62 10.62 -3.31
N ILE A 46 3.29 11.47 -4.29
CA ILE A 46 2.10 11.27 -5.14
C ILE A 46 2.20 9.95 -5.91
N LYS A 47 3.37 9.62 -6.47
CA LYS A 47 3.60 8.31 -7.11
C LYS A 47 3.40 7.17 -6.13
N TRP A 48 3.97 7.26 -4.93
CA TRP A 48 3.80 6.25 -3.89
C TRP A 48 2.33 6.05 -3.50
N LEU A 49 1.55 7.13 -3.33
CA LEU A 49 0.11 7.04 -3.07
C LEU A 49 -0.65 6.30 -4.17
N SER A 50 -0.28 6.53 -5.43
CA SER A 50 -0.89 5.82 -6.57
C SER A 50 -0.56 4.33 -6.55
N ILE A 51 0.70 3.98 -6.25
CA ILE A 51 1.15 2.58 -6.17
C ILE A 51 0.41 1.85 -5.04
N ILE A 52 0.34 2.46 -3.85
CA ILE A 52 -0.36 1.88 -2.69
C ILE A 52 -1.83 1.63 -3.01
N ARG A 53 -2.51 2.60 -3.63
CA ARG A 53 -3.92 2.46 -4.01
C ARG A 53 -4.11 1.27 -4.95
N GLU A 54 -3.30 1.19 -6.00
CA GLU A 54 -3.40 0.12 -6.99
C GLU A 54 -3.12 -1.27 -6.38
N GLU A 55 -2.01 -1.40 -5.63
CA GLU A 55 -1.64 -2.67 -5.00
C GLU A 55 -2.69 -3.16 -4.00
N ILE A 56 -3.27 -2.26 -3.21
CA ILE A 56 -4.29 -2.61 -2.24
C ILE A 56 -5.61 -2.96 -2.91
N THR A 57 -6.01 -2.23 -3.95
CA THR A 57 -7.20 -2.61 -4.73
C THR A 57 -7.06 -4.00 -5.33
N GLN A 58 -5.90 -4.31 -5.92
CA GLN A 58 -5.63 -5.64 -6.46
C GLN A 58 -5.66 -6.72 -5.35
N LEU A 59 -5.01 -6.47 -4.21
CA LEU A 59 -4.98 -7.40 -3.09
C LEU A 59 -6.38 -7.63 -2.51
N ILE A 60 -7.15 -6.57 -2.28
CA ILE A 60 -8.53 -6.68 -1.79
C ILE A 60 -9.38 -7.48 -2.76
N SER A 61 -9.25 -7.25 -4.06
CA SER A 61 -10.00 -7.99 -5.08
C SER A 61 -9.67 -9.49 -5.03
N ILE A 62 -8.39 -9.84 -5.00
CA ILE A 62 -7.95 -11.24 -4.95
C ILE A 62 -8.43 -11.90 -3.66
N ILE A 63 -8.26 -11.24 -2.52
CA ILE A 63 -8.68 -11.78 -1.22
C ILE A 63 -10.20 -11.93 -1.14
N SER A 64 -10.97 -10.98 -1.68
CA SER A 64 -12.42 -11.09 -1.73
C SER A 64 -12.86 -12.28 -2.58
N GLU A 65 -12.24 -12.46 -3.76
CA GLU A 65 -12.53 -13.58 -4.65
C GLU A 65 -12.22 -14.93 -4.01
N THR A 66 -11.06 -15.08 -3.37
CA THR A 66 -10.68 -16.32 -2.68
C THR A 66 -11.62 -16.65 -1.52
N LEU A 67 -12.04 -15.65 -0.73
CA LEU A 67 -13.01 -15.83 0.36
C LEU A 67 -14.38 -16.29 -0.16
N VAL A 68 -14.87 -15.70 -1.25
CA VAL A 68 -16.14 -16.12 -1.89
C VAL A 68 -16.04 -17.54 -2.43
N LEU A 69 -14.91 -17.92 -3.01
CA LEU A 69 -14.68 -19.30 -3.47
C LEU A 69 -14.67 -20.28 -2.30
N HIS A 70 -14.00 -19.95 -1.19
CA HIS A 70 -13.96 -20.80 0.01
C HIS A 70 -15.35 -21.01 0.60
N LYS A 71 -16.14 -19.94 0.69
CA LYS A 71 -17.51 -20.02 1.20
C LYS A 71 -18.36 -20.98 0.37
N LYS A 72 -18.22 -20.93 -0.96
CA LYS A 72 -18.90 -21.87 -1.86
C LYS A 72 -18.44 -23.31 -1.63
N PHE A 73 -17.13 -23.55 -1.49
CA PHE A 73 -16.62 -24.91 -1.22
C PHE A 73 -17.15 -25.48 0.10
N ILE A 74 -17.23 -24.67 1.16
CA ILE A 74 -17.80 -25.10 2.44
C ILE A 74 -19.30 -25.41 2.29
N GLN A 75 -20.06 -24.52 1.66
CA GLN A 75 -21.50 -24.72 1.43
C GLN A 75 -21.80 -25.96 0.56
N ASP A 76 -21.02 -26.17 -0.49
CA ASP A 76 -21.15 -27.34 -1.37
C ASP A 76 -20.82 -28.62 -0.59
N ALA A 77 -19.79 -28.62 0.26
CA ALA A 77 -19.43 -29.74 1.12
C ALA A 77 -20.52 -30.04 2.17
N GLU A 78 -21.12 -29.02 2.78
CA GLU A 78 -22.21 -29.15 3.76
C GLU A 78 -23.52 -29.65 3.12
N SER A 79 -23.84 -29.18 1.92
CA SER A 79 -25.04 -29.60 1.18
C SER A 79 -24.99 -31.08 0.75
N GLN A 80 -23.79 -31.65 0.66
CA GLN A 80 -23.55 -33.04 0.27
C GLN A 80 -23.49 -34.01 1.47
N ASN A 81 -23.53 -33.56 2.74
CA ASN A 81 -23.47 -34.48 3.89
C ASN A 81 -24.02 -33.92 5.24
N PRO A 82 -25.07 -34.50 5.84
CA PRO A 82 -25.56 -34.11 7.17
C PRO A 82 -24.91 -34.81 8.38
N SER A 83 -23.75 -35.49 8.26
CA SER A 83 -23.13 -36.16 9.43
C SER A 83 -21.59 -36.19 9.46
N GLU A 84 -21.02 -35.96 10.65
CA GLU A 84 -19.59 -35.87 11.03
C GLU A 84 -18.66 -36.98 10.53
N GLN A 85 -19.19 -38.12 10.09
CA GLN A 85 -18.43 -39.33 9.77
C GLN A 85 -17.60 -39.22 8.47
N TYR A 86 -17.87 -38.22 7.62
CA TYR A 86 -17.20 -38.06 6.32
C TYR A 86 -15.88 -37.27 6.39
N MET A 87 -15.64 -36.48 7.45
CA MET A 87 -14.42 -35.66 7.58
C MET A 87 -13.16 -36.50 7.81
N ASP A 88 -13.26 -37.62 8.54
CA ASP A 88 -12.15 -38.56 8.73
C ASP A 88 -11.91 -39.44 7.49
N ASP A 89 -12.98 -39.84 6.79
CA ASP A 89 -12.87 -40.69 5.60
C ASP A 89 -12.37 -39.90 4.38
N VAL A 90 -12.76 -38.64 4.21
CA VAL A 90 -12.19 -37.73 3.20
C VAL A 90 -10.70 -37.51 3.46
N ASN A 91 -10.27 -37.34 4.72
CA ASN A 91 -8.85 -37.18 5.04
C ASN A 91 -8.04 -38.45 4.70
N TYR A 92 -8.66 -39.63 4.80
CA TYR A 92 -8.05 -40.92 4.45
C TYR A 92 -8.07 -41.21 2.93
N GLU A 93 -9.18 -40.96 2.23
CA GLU A 93 -9.29 -41.10 0.78
C GLU A 93 -8.43 -40.07 0.02
N TYR A 94 -8.31 -38.85 0.54
CA TYR A 94 -7.48 -37.78 -0.02
C TYR A 94 -5.99 -38.12 0.03
N GLN A 95 -5.55 -38.85 1.06
CA GLN A 95 -4.18 -39.40 1.13
C GLN A 95 -4.00 -40.59 0.19
N ARG A 96 -5.06 -41.39 -0.03
CA ARG A 96 -5.03 -42.54 -0.94
C ARG A 96 -5.01 -42.14 -2.42
N HIS A 97 -5.65 -41.04 -2.78
CA HIS A 97 -5.72 -40.51 -4.16
C HIS A 97 -4.62 -39.49 -4.51
N TYR A 98 -3.67 -39.24 -3.60
CA TYR A 98 -2.49 -38.40 -3.84
C TYR A 98 -1.67 -38.83 -5.09
N PHE A 99 -1.79 -40.09 -5.52
CA PHE A 99 -1.11 -40.62 -6.71
C PHE A 99 -2.03 -40.90 -7.93
N ASP A 100 -3.36 -40.82 -7.82
CA ASP A 100 -4.25 -41.50 -8.79
C ASP A 100 -5.03 -40.60 -9.77
N SER A 101 -4.95 -39.27 -9.74
CA SER A 101 -5.48 -38.50 -10.89
C SER A 101 -4.79 -37.16 -11.16
N LEU A 102 -4.27 -37.02 -12.37
CA LEU A 102 -3.57 -35.85 -12.90
C LEU A 102 -4.46 -34.61 -13.15
N ASN A 103 -5.78 -34.69 -12.90
CA ASN A 103 -6.71 -33.63 -13.29
C ASN A 103 -7.41 -32.91 -12.12
N GLY A 104 -7.48 -33.52 -10.91
CA GLY A 104 -7.99 -32.86 -9.70
C GLY A 104 -6.88 -32.15 -8.89
N ASN A 105 -5.70 -32.76 -8.85
CA ASN A 105 -4.54 -32.26 -8.10
C ASN A 105 -3.92 -30.98 -8.71
N SER A 106 -4.21 -30.66 -9.96
CA SER A 106 -3.76 -29.42 -10.58
C SER A 106 -4.44 -28.18 -9.99
N LEU A 107 -5.71 -28.28 -9.59
CA LEU A 107 -6.45 -27.15 -9.01
C LEU A 107 -5.97 -26.81 -7.60
N ILE A 108 -5.75 -27.82 -6.77
CA ILE A 108 -5.27 -27.67 -5.39
C ILE A 108 -3.80 -27.22 -5.36
N TYR A 109 -2.99 -27.71 -6.31
CA TYR A 109 -1.63 -27.22 -6.49
C TYR A 109 -1.60 -25.78 -7.01
N GLN A 110 -2.50 -25.41 -7.93
CA GLN A 110 -2.69 -24.03 -8.38
C GLN A 110 -3.15 -23.10 -7.26
N GLU A 111 -4.06 -23.56 -6.39
CA GLU A 111 -4.58 -22.82 -5.24
C GLU A 111 -3.49 -22.59 -4.18
N LYS A 112 -2.70 -23.61 -3.85
CA LYS A 112 -1.56 -23.47 -2.94
C LYS A 112 -0.46 -22.56 -3.50
N ILE A 113 -0.21 -22.60 -4.81
CA ILE A 113 0.67 -21.65 -5.50
C ILE A 113 0.09 -20.23 -5.42
N ALA A 114 -1.21 -20.07 -5.61
CA ALA A 114 -1.90 -18.78 -5.52
C ALA A 114 -1.77 -18.18 -4.10
N TYR A 115 -1.81 -18.99 -3.05
CA TYR A 115 -1.67 -18.51 -1.66
C TYR A 115 -0.28 -18.03 -1.33
N GLN A 116 0.75 -18.74 -1.81
CA GLN A 116 2.13 -18.28 -1.66
C GLN A 116 2.36 -16.93 -2.35
N GLU A 117 1.73 -16.72 -3.52
CA GLU A 117 1.80 -15.46 -4.23
C GLU A 117 1.02 -14.33 -3.49
N ILE A 118 -0.16 -14.63 -2.92
CA ILE A 118 -0.90 -13.68 -2.07
C ILE A 118 -0.07 -13.30 -0.84
N ILE A 119 0.48 -14.27 -0.12
CA ILE A 119 1.32 -14.05 1.07
C ILE A 119 2.53 -13.19 0.71
N LYS A 120 3.21 -13.50 -0.41
CA LYS A 120 4.35 -12.72 -0.89
C LYS A 120 3.95 -11.26 -1.17
N ARG A 121 2.81 -11.04 -1.82
CA ARG A 121 2.29 -9.69 -2.09
C ARG A 121 1.92 -8.95 -0.81
N LEU A 122 1.32 -9.63 0.17
CA LEU A 122 1.05 -9.08 1.50
C LEU A 122 2.34 -8.67 2.22
N TYR A 123 3.40 -9.47 2.15
CA TYR A 123 4.71 -9.09 2.69
C TYR A 123 5.32 -7.90 1.97
N LEU A 124 5.23 -7.83 0.63
CA LEU A 124 5.70 -6.67 -0.12
C LEU A 124 4.94 -5.41 0.26
N LEU A 125 3.62 -5.51 0.40
CA LEU A 125 2.77 -4.42 0.85
C LEU A 125 3.15 -3.96 2.27
N LYS A 126 3.38 -4.91 3.19
CA LYS A 126 3.82 -4.63 4.58
C LYS A 126 5.06 -3.74 4.62
N LEU A 127 6.02 -3.95 3.71
CA LEU A 127 7.28 -3.18 3.67
C LEU A 127 7.10 -1.73 3.21
N ARG A 128 5.96 -1.37 2.61
CA ARG A 128 5.70 0.00 2.14
C ARG A 128 5.12 0.90 3.21
N PHE A 129 4.65 0.34 4.32
CA PHE A 129 4.00 1.04 5.41
C PHE A 129 4.96 1.40 6.54
N ASN A 130 4.67 2.48 7.24
CA ASN A 130 5.45 2.94 8.37
C ASN A 130 5.05 2.12 9.63
N PRO A 131 5.99 1.39 10.26
CA PRO A 131 5.71 0.54 11.42
C PRO A 131 5.25 1.30 12.66
N LYS A 132 5.38 2.62 12.71
CA LYS A 132 4.95 3.44 13.85
C LYS A 132 3.61 4.13 13.64
N GLU A 133 3.28 4.48 12.40
CA GLU A 133 2.07 5.26 12.08
C GLU A 133 0.93 4.37 11.56
N ASP A 134 1.25 3.27 10.88
CA ASP A 134 0.28 2.51 10.09
C ASP A 134 -0.04 1.14 10.74
N LEU A 135 -0.08 1.11 12.07
CA LEU A 135 -0.21 -0.11 12.86
C LEU A 135 -1.48 -0.92 12.53
N GLU A 136 -2.61 -0.25 12.33
CA GLU A 136 -3.89 -0.92 12.05
C GLU A 136 -3.84 -1.66 10.72
N ILE A 137 -3.31 -1.01 9.66
CA ILE A 137 -3.10 -1.63 8.35
C ILE A 137 -2.14 -2.82 8.45
N LEU A 138 -1.05 -2.66 9.21
CA LEU A 138 -0.07 -3.73 9.41
C LEU A 138 -0.66 -4.94 10.14
N ASN A 139 -1.57 -4.70 11.09
CA ASN A 139 -2.29 -5.76 11.79
C ASN A 139 -3.23 -6.52 10.84
N SER A 140 -3.98 -5.80 10.00
CA SER A 140 -4.84 -6.44 8.98
C SER A 140 -4.01 -7.25 7.97
N ILE A 141 -2.88 -6.73 7.51
CA ILE A 141 -1.96 -7.47 6.63
C ILE A 141 -1.45 -8.73 7.33
N GLN A 142 -1.08 -8.62 8.61
CA GLN A 142 -0.58 -9.74 9.39
C GLN A 142 -1.66 -10.81 9.62
N TYR A 143 -2.91 -10.39 9.81
CA TYR A 143 -4.07 -11.28 9.88
C TYR A 143 -4.20 -12.11 8.60
N PHE A 144 -4.20 -11.47 7.42
CA PHE A 144 -4.31 -12.20 6.15
C PHE A 144 -3.12 -13.12 5.89
N ILE A 145 -1.90 -12.72 6.25
CA ILE A 145 -0.74 -13.61 6.19
C ILE A 145 -0.98 -14.87 7.04
N GLY A 146 -1.53 -14.70 8.23
CA GLY A 146 -1.91 -15.80 9.12
C GLY A 146 -2.96 -16.70 8.49
N LEU A 147 -4.06 -16.10 7.99
CA LEU A 147 -5.18 -16.81 7.36
C LEU A 147 -4.71 -17.69 6.19
N TYR A 148 -3.94 -17.14 5.25
CA TYR A 148 -3.45 -17.90 4.09
C TYR A 148 -2.34 -18.90 4.42
N ALA A 149 -1.71 -18.79 5.60
CA ALA A 149 -0.74 -19.75 6.08
C ALA A 149 -1.42 -20.96 6.78
N GLN A 150 -2.69 -20.86 7.14
CA GLN A 150 -3.44 -21.96 7.76
C GLN A 150 -3.71 -23.08 6.77
N LYS A 151 -3.81 -24.30 7.31
CA LYS A 151 -4.12 -25.50 6.52
C LYS A 151 -5.63 -25.66 6.23
N TYR A 152 -6.47 -25.09 7.10
CA TYR A 152 -7.92 -25.17 7.05
C TYR A 152 -8.50 -23.80 7.43
N ILE A 153 -9.56 -23.40 6.72
CA ILE A 153 -10.29 -22.14 6.94
C ILE A 153 -11.75 -22.52 7.21
N SER A 154 -12.33 -22.09 8.32
CA SER A 154 -13.74 -22.31 8.67
C SER A 154 -14.64 -21.18 8.16
N ASP A 155 -15.96 -21.38 8.16
CA ASP A 155 -16.92 -20.33 7.74
C ASP A 155 -16.83 -19.08 8.65
N ASN A 156 -16.61 -19.28 9.96
CA ASN A 156 -16.35 -18.16 10.89
C ASN A 156 -15.08 -17.38 10.51
N ASP A 157 -14.02 -18.07 10.11
CA ASP A 157 -12.77 -17.40 9.67
C ASP A 157 -13.00 -16.57 8.40
N ILE A 158 -13.93 -16.99 7.53
CA ILE A 158 -14.30 -16.25 6.31
C ILE A 158 -15.08 -14.98 6.64
N ASP A 159 -16.02 -15.06 7.57
CA ASP A 159 -16.80 -13.90 8.00
C ASP A 159 -15.92 -12.89 8.76
N ASP A 160 -15.02 -13.37 9.62
CA ASP A 160 -13.99 -12.55 10.28
C ASP A 160 -13.05 -11.92 9.24
N ALA A 161 -12.61 -12.69 8.24
CA ALA A 161 -11.75 -12.19 7.17
C ALA A 161 -12.43 -11.15 6.29
N THR A 162 -13.73 -11.28 6.05
CA THR A 162 -14.52 -10.28 5.30
C THR A 162 -14.61 -8.97 6.07
N THR A 163 -14.80 -9.05 7.39
CA THR A 163 -14.80 -7.88 8.27
C THR A 163 -13.43 -7.21 8.29
N GLU A 164 -12.36 -7.99 8.44
CA GLU A 164 -10.99 -7.46 8.44
C GLU A 164 -10.60 -6.88 7.07
N LEU A 165 -11.14 -7.40 5.97
CA LEU A 165 -10.91 -6.87 4.62
C LEU A 165 -11.54 -5.48 4.45
N SER A 166 -12.74 -5.28 5.01
CA SER A 166 -13.38 -3.97 5.06
C SER A 166 -12.58 -2.99 5.91
N ASN A 167 -12.07 -3.43 7.07
CA ASN A 167 -11.21 -2.63 7.93
C ASN A 167 -9.92 -2.21 7.20
N LEU A 168 -9.24 -3.14 6.53
CA LEU A 168 -8.04 -2.84 5.72
C LEU A 168 -8.33 -1.78 4.65
N SER A 169 -9.47 -1.88 3.97
CA SER A 169 -9.90 -0.91 2.97
C SER A 169 -10.12 0.48 3.58
N GLU A 170 -10.85 0.56 4.69
CA GLU A 170 -11.16 1.83 5.36
C GLU A 170 -9.87 2.51 5.87
N GLN A 171 -9.00 1.76 6.55
CA GLN A 171 -7.75 2.30 7.08
C GLN A 171 -6.83 2.79 5.98
N THR A 172 -6.78 2.06 4.86
CA THR A 172 -6.04 2.51 3.68
C THR A 172 -6.61 3.81 3.13
N GLN A 173 -7.93 3.94 3.02
CA GLN A 173 -8.56 5.18 2.54
C GLN A 173 -8.24 6.37 3.45
N LEU A 174 -8.27 6.17 4.77
CA LEU A 174 -7.90 7.19 5.75
C LEU A 174 -6.45 7.61 5.59
N LEU A 175 -5.52 6.66 5.46
CA LEU A 175 -4.11 6.92 5.22
C LEU A 175 -3.90 7.72 3.93
N LEU A 176 -4.49 7.28 2.82
CA LEU A 176 -4.37 7.96 1.53
C LEU A 176 -4.90 9.41 1.61
N LYS A 177 -6.01 9.62 2.32
CA LYS A 177 -6.59 10.95 2.53
C LYS A 177 -5.68 11.84 3.38
N LYS A 178 -5.15 11.32 4.49
CA LYS A 178 -4.22 12.02 5.38
C LYS A 178 -2.99 12.50 4.61
N GLU A 179 -2.38 11.62 3.82
CA GLU A 179 -1.21 11.95 3.01
C GLU A 179 -1.51 12.92 1.87
N TRP A 180 -2.69 12.81 1.25
CA TRP A 180 -3.15 13.77 0.25
C TRP A 180 -3.30 15.19 0.80
N GLU A 181 -3.83 15.33 2.01
CA GLU A 181 -3.92 16.65 2.67
C GLU A 181 -2.53 17.20 3.02
N LYS A 182 -1.56 16.37 3.43
CA LYS A 182 -0.16 16.80 3.62
C LYS A 182 0.44 17.33 2.33
N VAL A 183 0.26 16.63 1.21
CA VAL A 183 0.72 17.08 -0.12
C VAL A 183 0.11 18.43 -0.51
N LYS A 184 -1.17 18.64 -0.22
CA LYS A 184 -1.84 19.94 -0.47
C LYS A 184 -1.27 21.09 0.36
N LEU A 185 -0.84 20.82 1.59
CA LEU A 185 -0.23 21.84 2.45
C LEU A 185 1.16 22.21 1.92
N GLU A 186 1.99 21.20 1.62
CA GLU A 186 3.35 21.37 1.08
C GLU A 186 3.35 22.17 -0.23
N THR A 187 2.42 21.86 -1.15
CA THR A 187 2.26 22.59 -2.44
C THR A 187 1.79 24.03 -2.28
N LYS A 188 1.08 24.35 -1.19
CA LYS A 188 0.68 25.73 -0.85
C LYS A 188 1.80 26.50 -0.13
N GLY A 189 2.94 25.86 0.14
CA GLY A 189 4.04 26.44 0.92
C GLY A 189 3.68 26.63 2.40
N LYS A 190 2.75 25.82 2.93
CA LYS A 190 2.32 25.84 4.34
C LYS A 190 2.73 24.58 5.08
#